data_AF-A0A352B248-F1
#
_entry.id   AF-A0A352B248-F1
#
_cell.length_a   1.000
_cell.length_b   1.000
_cell.length_c   1.000
_cell.angle_alpha   90.00
_cell.angle_beta   90.00
_cell.angle_gamma   90.00
#
_symmetry.space_group_name_H-M   'P 1'
#
loop_
_entity.id
_entity.type
_entity.pdbx_description
1 polymer ?
#
loop_
_entity_poly.entity_id
_entity_poly.type
_entity_poly.pdbx_seq_one_letter_code
_entity_poly.pdbx_strand_id
1 'polypeptide(L)' 'MATVSGASVKSIVVACEAGMGSSVMVAKQLAKQLKAQGVSVTHAPVNQ' A
#
# COMPACT_ATOMS: atom_id res chain seq x y z
N MET A 1 14.32 -15.43 -7.03
CA MET A 1 13.69 -14.15 -6.59
C MET A 1 12.36 -14.05 -7.30
N ALA A 2 11.25 -13.99 -6.56
CA ALA A 2 9.93 -13.81 -7.17
C ALA A 2 9.85 -12.39 -7.74
N THR A 3 9.77 -12.25 -9.06
CA THR A 3 9.54 -10.98 -9.75
C THR A 3 8.07 -10.89 -10.12
N VAL A 4 7.44 -9.78 -9.76
CA VAL A 4 6.04 -9.51 -10.11
C VAL A 4 6.03 -8.39 -11.13
N SER A 5 5.29 -8.57 -12.22
CA SER A 5 5.09 -7.51 -13.20
C SER A 5 4.33 -6.35 -12.55
N GLY A 6 4.86 -5.13 -12.61
CA GLY A 6 4.19 -3.96 -12.02
C GLY A 6 2.78 -3.75 -12.57
N ALA A 7 2.52 -4.17 -13.81
CA ALA A 7 1.21 -4.09 -14.44
C ALA A 7 0.17 -5.05 -13.82
N SER A 8 0.60 -6.14 -13.17
CA SER A 8 -0.29 -7.09 -12.51
C SER A 8 -0.60 -6.71 -11.06
N VAL A 9 0.07 -5.70 -10.50
CA VAL A 9 -0.16 -5.25 -9.12
C VAL A 9 -1.35 -4.30 -9.10
N LYS A 10 -2.52 -4.80 -8.70
CA LYS A 10 -3.76 -4.01 -8.60
C LYS A 10 -4.00 -3.44 -7.21
N SER A 11 -3.40 -4.05 -6.20
CA SER A 11 -3.63 -3.74 -4.79
C SER A 11 -2.35 -3.81 -3.99
N ILE A 12 -2.14 -2.83 -3.12
CA ILE A 12 -0.98 -2.74 -2.22
C ILE A 12 -1.51 -2.53 -0.80
N VAL A 13 -1.11 -3.39 0.12
CA VAL A 13 -1.46 -3.27 1.54
C VAL A 13 -0.21 -2.86 2.32
N VAL A 14 -0.28 -1.72 2.99
CA VAL A 14 0.78 -1.26 3.90
C VAL A 14 0.36 -1.65 5.31
N ALA A 15 0.98 -2.71 5.84
CA ALA A 15 0.68 -3.20 7.17
C ALA A 15 1.67 -2.65 8.19
N CYS A 16 1.17 -2.02 9.27
CA CYS A 16 2.02 -1.58 10.36
C CYS A 16 1.37 -1.84 11.72
N GLU A 17 2.20 -2.30 12.66
CA GLU A 17 1.82 -2.76 14.00
C GLU A 17 1.10 -1.69 14.82
N ALA A 18 1.41 -0.41 14.59
CA ALA A 18 0.93 0.70 15.42
C ALA A 18 -0.39 1.35 14.98
N GLY A 19 -0.98 0.99 13.82
CA GLY A 19 -2.32 1.43 13.40
C GLY A 19 -2.56 2.93 13.13
N MET A 20 -1.74 3.84 13.68
CA MET A 20 -1.97 5.30 13.73
C MET A 20 -0.68 6.12 13.55
N GLY A 21 0.35 5.55 12.91
CA GLY A 21 1.68 6.16 12.76
C GLY A 21 2.07 6.58 11.34
N SER A 22 3.36 6.80 11.12
CA SER A 22 4.02 7.16 9.84
C SER A 22 3.63 6.28 8.66
N SER A 23 3.23 5.03 8.89
CA SER A 23 2.77 4.09 7.87
C SER A 23 1.49 4.50 7.17
N VAL A 24 0.61 5.28 7.83
CA VAL A 24 -0.57 5.84 7.18
C VAL A 24 -0.17 6.95 6.21
N MET A 25 0.83 7.77 6.55
CA MET A 25 1.33 8.81 5.63
C MET A 25 1.98 8.19 4.39
N VAL A 26 2.79 7.15 4.58
CA VAL A 26 3.40 6.40 3.46
C VAL A 26 2.32 5.77 2.59
N ALA A 27 1.31 5.11 3.18
CA ALA A 27 0.19 4.55 2.43
C ALA A 27 -0.57 5.62 1.63
N LYS A 28 -0.82 6.80 2.21
CA LYS A 28 -1.50 7.92 1.53
C LYS A 28 -0.67 8.52 0.41
N GLN A 29 0.65 8.63 0.58
CA GLN A 29 1.55 9.14 -0.45
C GLN A 29 1.66 8.16 -1.63
N LEU A 30 1.82 6.86 -1.35
CA LEU A 30 1.75 5.82 -2.36
C LEU A 30 0.38 5.84 -3.07
N ALA A 31 -0.73 5.86 -2.33
CA ALA A 31 -2.06 5.92 -2.93
C ALA A 31 -2.23 7.10 -3.90
N LYS A 32 -1.62 8.26 -3.61
CA LYS A 32 -1.68 9.44 -4.47
C LYS A 32 -0.86 9.27 -5.75
N GLN A 33 0.32 8.65 -5.67
CA GLN A 33 1.18 8.40 -6.84
C GLN A 33 0.61 7.29 -7.73
N LEU A 34 0.10 6.23 -7.11
CA LEU A 34 -0.39 5.02 -7.76
C LEU A 34 -1.85 5.13 -8.25
N LYS A 35 -2.57 6.18 -7.86
CA LYS A 35 -3.91 6.51 -8.37
C LYS A 35 -3.94 6.66 -9.89
N ALA A 36 -2.91 7.27 -10.48
CA ALA A 36 -2.80 7.46 -11.93
C ALA A 36 -2.65 6.12 -12.69
N GLN A 37 -2.21 5.07 -12.00
CA GLN A 37 -2.03 3.73 -12.54
C GLN A 37 -3.20 2.79 -12.20
N GLY A 38 -4.23 3.29 -11.52
CA GLY A 38 -5.41 2.51 -11.14
C GLY A 38 -5.12 1.41 -10.10
N VAL A 39 -4.12 1.63 -9.25
CA VAL A 39 -3.71 0.70 -8.18
C VAL A 39 -4.28 1.21 -6.85
N SER A 40 -4.96 0.33 -6.11
CA SER A 40 -5.53 0.65 -4.80
C SER A 40 -4.51 0.41 -3.71
N VAL A 41 -4.30 1.40 -2.83
CA VAL A 41 -3.39 1.28 -1.69
C VAL A 41 -4.21 1.40 -0.41
N THR A 42 -4.11 0.40 0.46
CA THR A 42 -4.85 0.33 1.72
C THR A 42 -3.88 0.15 2.88
N HIS A 43 -4.16 0.79 4.00
CA HIS A 43 -3.44 0.56 5.25
C HIS A 43 -4.25 -0.41 6.11
N ALA A 44 -3.61 -1.45 6.62
CA ALA A 44 -4.22 -2.41 7.54
C ALA A 44 -3.32 -2.59 8.77
N PRO A 45 -3.85 -2.61 10.00
CA PRO A 45 -3.06 -3.03 11.16
C PRO A 45 -2.69 -4.51 11.03
N VAL A 46 -1.48 -4.87 11.46
CA VAL A 46 -0.96 -6.27 11.36
C VAL A 46 -1.73 -7.24 12.25
N ASN A 47 -2.40 -6.74 13.29
CA ASN A 47 -3.15 -7.53 14.27
C ASN A 47 -4.68 -7.49 14.05
N GLN A 48 -5.14 -7.54 12.80
CA GLN A 48 -6.55 -7.66 12.44
C GLN A 48 -6.87 -9.04 11.86
#